data_AF-A0A5E9BAI9-F1
#
_entry.id   AF-A0A5E9BAI9-F1
#
_cell.length_a   1.000
_cell.length_b   1.000
_cell.length_c   1.000
_cell.angle_alpha   90.00
_cell.angle_beta   90.00
_cell.angle_gamma   90.00
#
_symmetry.space_group_name_H-M   'P 1'
#
loop_
_entity.id
_entity.type
_entity.pdbx_description
1 polymer ?
#
loop_
_entity_poly.entity_id
_entity_poly.type
_entity_poly.pdbx_seq_one_letter_code
_entity_poly.pdbx_strand_id
1 'polypeptide(L)'
;MLPLIALFLAAFAFGTTEFVIAGVLPEVAQGLGVSVPTAGYLVSGYACGIAIGGPLLALATSKVSRKTLLIGLAIAFTLGQVACALAPDFTAMLLLRIATAVAHGCYFGVAMVVAVSLVAGAASRPAGLAREVRVLGRQQVWTSLILMLMLMIGQFALFTYITPMLLEVTGLDESLIPWVLLLNGVGATIGVLVGGKLADWKLMPSLIVMLALQAVALGVIHLVSPYPVPMIVAIVIWGGLNFAIGAPIQTRILAWTADASNLASALIPSGFNVGIALAASLGAAMLNAGYGYRSLPLAGALAMLVAVVVAIGSQAWEWR
;
A
#
# COMPACT_ATOMS: atom_id res chain seq x y z
N MET A 1 22.30 -3.05 17.39
CA MET A 1 21.66 -1.90 16.68
C MET A 1 22.02 -1.81 15.21
N LEU A 2 23.29 -2.03 14.79
CA LEU A 2 23.71 -1.94 13.38
C LEU A 2 22.82 -2.73 12.38
N PRO A 3 22.38 -3.98 12.66
CA PRO A 3 21.49 -4.70 11.76
C PRO A 3 20.11 -4.04 11.58
N LEU A 4 19.57 -3.41 12.64
CA LEU A 4 18.28 -2.71 12.56
C LEU A 4 18.38 -1.42 11.76
N ILE A 5 19.50 -0.69 11.87
CA ILE A 5 19.76 0.50 11.04
C ILE A 5 19.88 0.10 9.57
N ALA A 6 20.57 -1.00 9.26
CA ALA A 6 20.67 -1.50 7.89
C ALA A 6 19.30 -1.91 7.30
N LEU A 7 18.47 -2.61 8.09
CA LEU A 7 17.10 -2.95 7.70
C LEU A 7 16.22 -1.70 7.49
N PHE A 8 16.37 -0.68 8.34
CA PHE A 8 15.67 0.58 8.20
C PHE A 8 16.04 1.31 6.90
N LEU A 9 17.34 1.46 6.62
CA LEU A 9 17.82 2.13 5.41
C LEU A 9 17.38 1.39 4.14
N ALA A 10 17.40 0.06 4.16
CA ALA A 10 16.90 -0.72 3.04
C ALA A 10 15.39 -0.58 2.87
N ALA A 11 14.60 -0.69 3.95
CA ALA A 11 13.15 -0.47 3.88
C ALA A 11 12.81 0.93 3.34
N PHE A 12 13.59 1.95 3.72
CA PHE A 12 13.47 3.31 3.19
C PHE A 12 13.75 3.37 1.69
N ALA A 13 14.84 2.76 1.20
CA ALA A 13 15.20 2.77 -0.22
C ALA A 13 14.16 2.03 -1.09
N PHE A 14 13.69 0.88 -0.63
CA PHE A 14 12.65 0.10 -1.33
C PHE A 14 11.30 0.83 -1.32
N GLY A 15 10.88 1.36 -0.17
CA GLY A 15 9.64 2.14 -0.07
C GLY A 15 9.69 3.42 -0.91
N THR A 16 10.83 4.10 -0.97
CA THR A 16 11.02 5.26 -1.85
C THR A 16 10.77 4.87 -3.31
N THR A 17 11.32 3.75 -3.76
CA THR A 17 11.12 3.24 -5.13
C THR A 17 9.66 2.92 -5.45
N GLU A 18 8.95 2.36 -4.48
CA GLU A 18 7.54 2.00 -4.62
C GLU A 18 6.66 3.24 -4.82
N PHE A 19 6.88 4.29 -4.04
CA PHE A 19 6.01 5.47 -4.02
C PHE A 19 6.46 6.63 -4.92
N VAL A 20 7.74 6.72 -5.30
CA VAL A 20 8.25 7.85 -6.11
C VAL A 20 7.51 7.98 -7.44
N ILE A 21 7.07 6.87 -8.03
CA ILE A 21 6.39 6.85 -9.33
C ILE A 21 5.10 7.68 -9.33
N ALA A 22 4.39 7.79 -8.19
CA ALA A 22 3.20 8.64 -8.10
C ALA A 22 3.55 10.13 -8.26
N GLY A 23 4.74 10.53 -7.79
CA GLY A 23 5.27 11.88 -7.90
C GLY A 23 5.74 12.23 -9.31
N VAL A 24 6.28 11.26 -10.05
CA VAL A 24 6.89 11.44 -11.38
C VAL A 24 6.12 10.73 -12.51
N LEU A 25 4.84 10.41 -12.29
CA LEU A 25 4.05 9.62 -13.23
C LEU A 25 3.93 10.28 -14.61
N PRO A 26 3.68 11.60 -14.72
CA PRO A 26 3.62 12.28 -16.02
C PRO A 26 4.93 12.20 -16.83
N GLU A 27 6.08 12.37 -16.17
CA GLU A 27 7.41 12.33 -16.78
C GLU A 27 7.75 10.91 -17.24
N VAL A 28 7.38 9.90 -16.45
CA VAL A 28 7.51 8.48 -16.84
C VAL A 28 6.63 8.17 -18.05
N ALA A 29 5.38 8.67 -18.07
CA ALA A 29 4.48 8.48 -19.20
C ALA A 29 5.06 9.11 -20.48
N GLN A 30 5.58 10.34 -20.37
CA GLN A 30 6.22 11.06 -21.47
C GLN A 30 7.47 10.32 -21.98
N GLY A 31 8.36 9.89 -21.08
CA GLY A 31 9.59 9.18 -21.44
C GLY A 31 9.35 7.83 -22.12
N LEU A 32 8.22 7.19 -21.83
CA LEU A 32 7.80 5.92 -22.47
C LEU A 32 6.88 6.13 -23.68
N GLY A 33 6.52 7.37 -24.01
CA GLY A 33 5.63 7.69 -25.14
C GLY A 33 4.20 7.16 -24.98
N VAL A 34 3.70 7.04 -23.74
CA VAL A 34 2.35 6.53 -23.44
C VAL A 34 1.51 7.56 -22.69
N SER A 35 0.20 7.33 -22.59
CA SER A 35 -0.68 8.18 -21.79
C SER A 35 -0.45 7.98 -20.28
N VAL A 36 -0.73 9.00 -19.47
CA VAL A 36 -0.66 8.92 -17.99
C VAL A 36 -1.52 7.78 -17.41
N PRO A 37 -2.76 7.54 -17.87
CA PRO A 37 -3.54 6.36 -17.45
C PRO A 37 -2.81 5.05 -17.72
N THR A 38 -2.14 4.93 -18.88
CA THR A 38 -1.37 3.74 -19.26
C THR A 38 -0.15 3.56 -18.36
N ALA A 39 0.59 4.64 -18.08
CA ALA A 39 1.71 4.61 -17.14
C ALA A 39 1.28 4.18 -15.73
N GLY A 40 0.04 4.46 -15.31
CA GLY A 40 -0.51 3.98 -14.04
C GLY A 40 -0.52 2.45 -13.89
N TYR A 41 -0.59 1.68 -14.99
CA TYR A 41 -0.45 0.22 -14.93
C TYR A 41 0.95 -0.23 -14.47
N LEU A 42 1.98 0.62 -14.52
CA LEU A 42 3.29 0.34 -13.93
C LEU A 42 3.22 0.24 -12.41
N VAL A 43 2.28 0.95 -11.77
CA VAL A 43 1.98 0.83 -10.34
C VAL A 43 1.29 -0.50 -10.08
N SER A 44 0.30 -0.86 -10.91
CA SER A 44 -0.40 -2.14 -10.79
C SER A 44 0.52 -3.34 -10.97
N GLY A 45 1.37 -3.33 -12.00
CA GLY A 45 2.34 -4.40 -12.24
C GLY A 45 3.33 -4.55 -11.09
N TYR A 46 3.84 -3.42 -10.57
CA TYR A 46 4.75 -3.43 -9.42
C TYR A 46 4.07 -4.04 -8.19
N ALA A 47 2.86 -3.60 -7.84
CA ALA A 47 2.12 -4.13 -6.71
C ALA A 47 1.80 -5.64 -6.88
N CYS A 48 1.41 -6.09 -8.08
CA CYS A 48 1.26 -7.52 -8.37
C CYS A 48 2.55 -8.31 -8.11
N GLY A 49 3.72 -7.78 -8.51
CA GLY A 49 5.01 -8.40 -8.22
C GLY A 49 5.27 -8.55 -6.73
N ILE A 50 5.03 -7.51 -5.92
CA ILE A 50 5.15 -7.59 -4.45
C ILE A 50 4.20 -8.63 -3.87
N ALA A 51 2.94 -8.64 -4.32
CA ALA A 51 1.92 -9.56 -3.84
C ALA A 51 2.31 -11.04 -4.06
N ILE A 52 3.01 -11.33 -5.16
CA ILE A 52 3.53 -12.66 -5.51
C ILE A 52 4.84 -12.98 -4.76
N GLY A 53 5.70 -11.98 -4.51
CA GLY A 53 7.00 -12.17 -3.87
C GLY A 53 6.92 -12.78 -2.47
N GLY A 54 5.93 -12.39 -1.66
CA GLY A 54 5.73 -12.94 -0.31
C GLY A 54 5.57 -14.47 -0.29
N PRO A 55 4.59 -15.04 -1.01
CA PRO A 55 4.41 -16.49 -1.12
C PRO A 55 5.60 -17.25 -1.74
N LEU A 56 6.27 -16.66 -2.76
CA LEU A 56 7.42 -17.30 -3.40
C LEU A 56 8.61 -17.50 -2.43
N LEU A 57 8.80 -16.56 -1.50
CA LEU A 57 9.81 -16.69 -0.44
C LEU A 57 9.56 -17.94 0.44
N ALA A 58 8.30 -18.21 0.79
CA ALA A 58 7.94 -19.34 1.64
C ALA A 58 8.34 -20.70 1.02
N LEU A 59 8.41 -20.76 -0.32
CA LEU A 59 8.68 -21.98 -1.07
C LEU A 59 10.16 -22.15 -1.45
N ALA A 60 10.91 -21.06 -1.64
CA ALA A 60 12.19 -21.11 -2.36
C ALA A 60 13.48 -21.01 -1.50
N THR A 61 13.40 -20.60 -0.22
CA THR A 61 14.62 -20.13 0.49
C THR A 61 14.99 -20.85 1.78
N SER A 62 14.53 -22.09 2.00
CA SER A 62 14.76 -22.83 3.26
C SER A 62 16.23 -23.19 3.55
N LYS A 63 17.12 -23.17 2.55
CA LYS A 63 18.53 -23.62 2.67
C LYS A 63 19.57 -22.48 2.71
N VAL A 64 19.16 -21.22 2.52
CA VAL A 64 20.07 -20.07 2.41
C VAL A 64 20.03 -19.27 3.72
N SER A 65 21.20 -18.79 4.18
CA SER A 65 21.23 -17.92 5.36
C SER A 65 20.44 -16.63 5.10
N ARG A 66 19.67 -16.16 6.09
CA ARG A 66 18.83 -14.95 5.96
C ARG A 66 19.64 -13.71 5.56
N LYS A 67 20.87 -13.59 6.07
CA LYS A 67 21.79 -12.49 5.71
C LYS A 67 22.16 -12.54 4.23
N THR A 68 22.58 -13.70 3.72
CA THR A 68 22.93 -13.89 2.31
C THR A 68 21.73 -13.57 1.42
N LEU A 69 20.54 -14.00 1.81
CA LEU A 69 19.32 -13.77 1.07
C LEU A 69 18.94 -12.29 1.01
N LEU A 70 18.98 -11.57 2.14
CA LEU A 70 18.71 -10.13 2.18
C LEU A 70 19.69 -9.34 1.28
N ILE A 71 20.98 -9.67 1.33
CA ILE A 71 22.00 -9.02 0.50
C ILE A 71 21.74 -9.32 -0.98
N GLY A 72 21.50 -10.59 -1.33
CA GLY A 72 21.21 -11.00 -2.71
C GLY A 72 19.97 -10.32 -3.29
N LEU A 73 18.89 -10.25 -2.51
CA LEU A 73 17.65 -9.55 -2.90
C LEU A 73 17.87 -8.05 -3.07
N ALA A 74 18.65 -7.40 -2.18
CA ALA A 74 18.98 -5.99 -2.31
C ALA A 74 19.82 -5.69 -3.57
N ILE A 75 20.78 -6.56 -3.90
CA ILE A 75 21.56 -6.44 -5.14
C ILE A 75 20.66 -6.64 -6.36
N ALA A 76 19.86 -7.71 -6.38
CA ALA A 76 18.93 -7.98 -7.48
C ALA A 76 17.94 -6.84 -7.69
N PHE A 77 17.40 -6.28 -6.60
CA PHE A 77 16.54 -5.10 -6.64
C PHE A 77 17.26 -3.89 -7.25
N THR A 78 18.47 -3.60 -6.80
CA THR A 78 19.27 -2.46 -7.30
C THR A 78 19.57 -2.62 -8.80
N LEU A 79 19.95 -3.81 -9.25
CA LEU A 79 20.16 -4.09 -10.68
C LEU A 79 18.85 -3.99 -11.48
N GLY A 80 17.74 -4.45 -10.92
CA GLY A 80 16.41 -4.32 -11.50
C GLY A 80 15.98 -2.86 -11.69
N GLN A 81 16.32 -1.99 -10.74
CA GLN A 81 16.09 -0.54 -10.86
C GLN A 81 16.91 0.09 -11.98
N VAL A 82 18.18 -0.30 -12.13
CA VAL A 82 19.02 0.12 -13.26
C VAL A 82 18.42 -0.37 -14.59
N ALA A 83 17.96 -1.61 -14.64
CA ALA A 83 17.31 -2.15 -15.83
C ALA A 83 16.02 -1.38 -16.17
N CYS A 84 15.20 -1.02 -15.18
CA CYS A 84 14.02 -0.18 -15.38
C CYS A 84 14.40 1.20 -15.95
N ALA A 85 15.48 1.82 -15.44
CA ALA A 85 15.95 3.11 -15.95
C ALA A 85 16.43 3.04 -17.41
N LEU A 86 16.81 1.85 -17.89
CA LEU A 86 17.24 1.59 -19.27
C LEU A 86 16.14 0.97 -20.14
N ALA A 87 14.91 0.85 -19.63
CA ALA A 87 13.83 0.22 -20.36
C ALA A 87 13.49 1.03 -21.64
N PRO A 88 13.48 0.40 -22.83
CA PRO A 88 13.28 1.11 -24.09
C PRO A 88 11.82 1.49 -24.36
N ASP A 89 10.88 0.79 -23.74
CA ASP A 89 9.45 0.97 -23.95
C ASP A 89 8.64 0.56 -22.71
N PHE A 90 7.34 0.87 -22.74
CA PHE A 90 6.41 0.59 -21.66
C PHE A 90 6.35 -0.90 -21.28
N THR A 91 6.37 -1.80 -22.26
CA THR A 91 6.23 -3.24 -22.01
C THR A 91 7.47 -3.76 -21.27
N ALA A 92 8.66 -3.37 -21.74
CA ALA A 92 9.91 -3.68 -21.06
C ALA A 92 9.92 -3.12 -19.63
N MET A 93 9.54 -1.85 -19.45
CA MET A 93 9.45 -1.21 -18.14
C MET A 93 8.48 -1.96 -17.20
N LEU A 94 7.30 -2.34 -17.70
CA LEU A 94 6.29 -3.07 -16.92
C LEU A 94 6.81 -4.44 -16.46
N LEU A 95 7.38 -5.23 -17.38
CA LEU A 95 7.92 -6.56 -17.05
C LEU A 95 9.07 -6.48 -16.05
N LEU A 96 9.98 -5.52 -16.23
CA LEU A 96 11.10 -5.29 -15.31
C LEU A 96 10.62 -4.84 -13.93
N ARG A 97 9.60 -3.97 -13.87
CA ARG A 97 8.98 -3.56 -12.60
C ARG A 97 8.33 -4.72 -11.88
N ILE A 98 7.59 -5.59 -12.58
CA ILE A 98 6.98 -6.80 -12.01
C ILE A 98 8.08 -7.70 -11.43
N ALA A 99 9.13 -8.01 -12.22
CA ALA A 99 10.21 -8.88 -11.81
C ALA A 99 10.99 -8.32 -10.59
N THR A 100 11.29 -7.02 -10.60
CA THR A 100 11.99 -6.33 -9.52
C THR A 100 11.14 -6.28 -8.23
N ALA A 101 9.83 -6.08 -8.38
CA ALA A 101 8.89 -6.07 -7.27
C ALA A 101 8.73 -7.43 -6.58
N VAL A 102 8.93 -8.55 -7.29
CA VAL A 102 9.00 -9.88 -6.64
C VAL A 102 10.16 -9.91 -5.64
N ALA A 103 11.33 -9.38 -6.01
CA ALA A 103 12.47 -9.28 -5.09
C ALA A 103 12.17 -8.34 -3.91
N HIS A 104 11.43 -7.25 -4.15
CA HIS A 104 10.92 -6.37 -3.10
C HIS A 104 10.07 -7.15 -2.09
N GLY A 105 9.00 -7.82 -2.53
CA GLY A 105 8.12 -8.58 -1.64
C GLY A 105 8.87 -9.66 -0.84
N CYS A 106 9.78 -10.38 -1.48
CA CYS A 106 10.68 -11.33 -0.83
C CYS A 106 11.54 -10.66 0.26
N TYR A 107 12.14 -9.50 -0.04
CA TYR A 107 13.02 -8.79 0.89
C TYR A 107 12.27 -8.41 2.17
N PHE A 108 11.09 -7.80 2.05
CA PHE A 108 10.30 -7.38 3.21
C PHE A 108 9.83 -8.56 4.06
N GLY A 109 9.46 -9.68 3.42
CA GLY A 109 9.13 -10.91 4.12
C GLY A 109 10.29 -11.39 5.00
N VAL A 110 11.51 -11.47 4.47
CA VAL A 110 12.69 -11.89 5.26
C VAL A 110 13.07 -10.85 6.30
N ALA A 111 13.05 -9.57 5.94
CA ALA A 111 13.43 -8.45 6.79
C ALA A 111 12.58 -8.39 8.05
N MET A 112 11.26 -8.58 7.93
CA MET A 112 10.35 -8.64 9.07
C MET A 112 10.67 -9.78 10.02
N VAL A 113 10.91 -10.99 9.50
CA VAL A 113 11.25 -12.15 10.34
C VAL A 113 12.59 -11.94 11.06
N VAL A 114 13.58 -11.32 10.39
CA VAL A 114 14.86 -10.95 11.02
C VAL A 114 14.65 -9.89 12.10
N ALA A 115 13.93 -8.81 11.81
CA ALA A 115 13.65 -7.74 12.76
C ALA A 115 12.95 -8.27 14.03
N VAL A 116 11.91 -9.08 13.89
CA VAL A 116 11.21 -9.71 15.02
C VAL A 116 12.14 -10.62 15.81
N SER A 117 12.96 -11.44 15.15
CA SER A 117 13.89 -12.34 15.84
C SER A 117 14.97 -11.62 16.66
N LEU A 118 15.34 -10.40 16.26
CA LEU A 118 16.30 -9.56 16.98
C LEU A 118 15.71 -8.90 18.24
N VAL A 119 14.38 -8.79 18.34
CA VAL A 119 13.69 -8.09 19.42
C VAL A 119 13.00 -9.05 20.39
N ALA A 120 12.31 -10.09 19.90
CA ALA A 120 11.35 -10.86 20.69
C ALA A 120 11.84 -12.24 21.17
N GLY A 121 12.98 -12.75 20.70
CA GLY A 121 13.51 -14.05 21.14
C GLY A 121 12.63 -15.26 20.75
N ALA A 122 12.92 -15.84 19.58
CA ALA A 122 12.39 -17.12 19.04
C ALA A 122 10.90 -17.18 18.61
N ALA A 123 10.69 -17.93 17.54
CA ALA A 123 9.47 -17.97 16.72
C ALA A 123 8.34 -18.86 17.29
N SER A 124 7.10 -18.48 16.98
CA SER A 124 5.89 -19.28 17.14
C SER A 124 6.01 -20.63 16.41
N ARG A 125 5.50 -21.71 17.03
CA ARG A 125 5.49 -23.06 16.44
C ARG A 125 4.73 -23.08 15.10
N PRO A 126 5.20 -23.80 14.07
CA PRO A 126 4.46 -23.95 12.81
C PRO A 126 3.10 -24.61 13.06
N ALA A 127 2.02 -23.97 12.61
CA ALA A 127 0.72 -24.60 12.56
C ALA A 127 0.69 -25.60 11.38
N GLY A 128 -0.06 -26.70 11.49
CA GLY A 128 -0.26 -27.60 10.36
C GLY A 128 -1.07 -26.93 9.25
N LEU A 129 -0.73 -27.18 7.99
CA LEU A 129 -1.36 -26.58 6.80
C LEU A 129 -2.90 -26.59 6.84
N ALA A 130 -3.50 -27.70 7.30
CA ALA A 130 -4.94 -27.82 7.45
C ALA A 130 -5.55 -26.81 8.44
N ARG A 131 -4.84 -26.49 9.53
CA ARG A 131 -5.25 -25.47 10.50
C ARG A 131 -5.14 -24.08 9.90
N GLU A 132 -4.09 -23.83 9.11
CA GLU A 132 -3.90 -22.55 8.44
C GLU A 132 -5.02 -22.28 7.43
N VAL A 133 -5.32 -23.24 6.55
CA VAL A 133 -6.42 -23.09 5.57
C VAL A 133 -7.77 -22.91 6.26
N ARG A 134 -8.01 -23.56 7.40
CA ARG A 134 -9.28 -23.44 8.14
C ARG A 134 -9.56 -22.03 8.63
N VAL A 135 -8.52 -21.22 8.87
CA VAL A 135 -8.68 -19.81 9.29
C VAL A 135 -9.32 -18.97 8.19
N LEU A 136 -9.15 -19.33 6.92
CA LEU A 136 -9.89 -18.70 5.80
C LEU A 136 -11.40 -18.93 5.87
N GLY A 137 -11.88 -19.89 6.65
CA GLY A 137 -13.31 -20.07 6.89
C GLY A 137 -13.93 -19.01 7.81
N ARG A 138 -13.11 -18.18 8.47
CA ARG A 138 -13.59 -17.16 9.42
C ARG A 138 -14.10 -15.92 8.69
N GLN A 139 -15.31 -15.50 9.02
CA GLN A 139 -15.89 -14.25 8.52
C GLN A 139 -15.02 -13.04 8.85
N GLN A 140 -14.37 -13.02 10.02
CA GLN A 140 -13.54 -11.90 10.46
C GLN A 140 -12.29 -11.71 9.60
N VAL A 141 -11.78 -12.80 9.01
CA VAL A 141 -10.67 -12.74 8.05
C VAL A 141 -11.16 -12.10 6.76
N TRP A 142 -12.28 -12.58 6.19
CA TRP A 142 -12.85 -12.01 4.97
C TRP A 142 -13.25 -10.55 5.10
N THR A 143 -13.92 -10.17 6.19
CA THR A 143 -14.27 -8.76 6.42
C THR A 143 -13.01 -7.91 6.51
N SER A 144 -11.96 -8.35 7.20
CA SER A 144 -10.70 -7.61 7.27
C SER A 144 -9.98 -7.52 5.91
N LEU A 145 -10.03 -8.57 5.08
CA LEU A 145 -9.51 -8.54 3.70
C LEU A 145 -10.31 -7.56 2.83
N ILE A 146 -11.63 -7.51 2.97
CA ILE A 146 -12.48 -6.53 2.27
C ILE A 146 -12.15 -5.11 2.74
N LEU A 147 -12.02 -4.87 4.05
CA LEU A 147 -11.64 -3.56 4.58
C LEU A 147 -10.28 -3.11 4.04
N MET A 148 -9.31 -4.01 4.01
CA MET A 148 -7.99 -3.76 3.44
C MET A 148 -8.07 -3.44 1.95
N LEU A 149 -8.80 -4.26 1.18
CA LEU A 149 -8.97 -4.05 -0.25
C LEU A 149 -9.62 -2.69 -0.54
N MET A 150 -10.71 -2.39 0.15
CA MET A 150 -11.40 -1.11 0.01
C MET A 150 -10.51 0.05 0.43
N LEU A 151 -9.75 -0.08 1.53
CA LEU A 151 -8.76 0.90 1.96
C LEU A 151 -7.78 1.21 0.84
N MET A 152 -7.18 0.17 0.25
CA MET A 152 -6.20 0.35 -0.82
C MET A 152 -6.80 0.97 -2.07
N ILE A 153 -8.02 0.58 -2.46
CA ILE A 153 -8.75 1.23 -3.56
C ILE A 153 -8.97 2.71 -3.23
N GLY A 154 -9.44 3.02 -2.02
CA GLY A 154 -9.68 4.40 -1.57
C GLY A 154 -8.44 5.28 -1.55
N GLN A 155 -7.28 4.70 -1.31
CA GLN A 155 -6.01 5.40 -1.24
C GLN A 155 -5.38 5.56 -2.62
N PHE A 156 -5.16 4.44 -3.31
CA PHE A 156 -4.30 4.39 -4.47
C PHE A 156 -4.98 4.74 -5.78
N ALA A 157 -6.32 4.76 -5.84
CA ALA A 157 -7.03 5.28 -7.01
C ALA A 157 -6.73 6.77 -7.20
N LEU A 158 -6.65 7.54 -6.10
CA LEU A 158 -6.22 8.93 -6.11
C LEU A 158 -4.70 9.05 -6.09
N PHE A 159 -4.02 8.39 -5.14
CA PHE A 159 -2.58 8.59 -4.92
C PHE A 159 -1.74 8.32 -6.16
N THR A 160 -2.09 7.30 -6.95
CA THR A 160 -1.38 6.95 -8.20
C THR A 160 -1.34 8.12 -9.18
N TYR A 161 -2.39 8.93 -9.22
CA TYR A 161 -2.56 10.04 -10.15
C TYR A 161 -2.56 11.39 -9.43
N ILE A 162 -1.89 11.48 -8.27
CA ILE A 162 -1.90 12.70 -7.46
C ILE A 162 -1.21 13.86 -8.17
N THR A 163 -0.05 13.64 -8.79
CA THR A 163 0.68 14.67 -9.54
C THR A 163 -0.14 15.26 -10.69
N PRO A 164 -0.69 14.48 -11.64
CA PRO A 164 -1.49 15.06 -12.71
C PRO A 164 -2.78 15.72 -12.18
N MET A 165 -3.38 15.25 -11.08
CA MET A 165 -4.47 15.99 -10.43
C MET A 165 -4.02 17.36 -9.91
N LEU A 166 -2.83 17.43 -9.28
CA LEU A 166 -2.30 18.68 -8.74
C LEU A 166 -1.91 19.66 -9.86
N LEU A 167 -1.35 19.17 -10.96
CA LEU A 167 -0.99 20.00 -12.10
C LEU A 167 -2.23 20.46 -12.90
N GLU A 168 -3.07 19.52 -13.33
CA GLU A 168 -4.12 19.80 -14.32
C GLU A 168 -5.44 20.29 -13.69
N VAL A 169 -5.81 19.80 -12.50
CA VAL A 169 -7.07 20.17 -11.85
C VAL A 169 -6.86 21.27 -10.82
N THR A 170 -5.80 21.15 -10.02
CA THR A 170 -5.50 22.13 -8.96
C THR A 170 -4.79 23.35 -9.51
N GLY A 171 -4.06 23.21 -10.62
CA GLY A 171 -3.28 24.30 -11.22
C GLY A 171 -2.06 24.68 -10.38
N LEU A 172 -1.48 23.72 -9.64
CA LEU A 172 -0.22 23.93 -8.95
C LEU A 172 0.94 24.00 -9.94
N ASP A 173 1.91 24.85 -9.63
CA ASP A 173 3.19 24.84 -10.31
C ASP A 173 3.96 23.54 -10.01
N GLU A 174 4.67 23.03 -11.01
CA GLU A 174 5.42 21.77 -10.92
C GLU A 174 6.47 21.79 -9.79
N SER A 175 7.09 22.95 -9.54
CA SER A 175 8.10 23.11 -8.48
C SER A 175 7.53 22.92 -7.07
N LEU A 176 6.20 23.05 -6.89
CA LEU A 176 5.53 22.86 -5.61
C LEU A 176 5.16 21.41 -5.33
N ILE A 177 5.09 20.54 -6.35
CA ILE A 177 4.66 19.15 -6.21
C ILE A 177 5.49 18.39 -5.17
N PRO A 178 6.84 18.42 -5.18
CA PRO A 178 7.64 17.73 -4.19
C PRO A 178 7.37 18.21 -2.76
N TRP A 179 7.10 19.50 -2.57
CA TRP A 179 6.80 20.07 -1.25
C TRP A 179 5.44 19.63 -0.73
N VAL A 180 4.42 19.56 -1.60
CA VAL A 180 3.09 19.05 -1.23
C VAL A 180 3.16 17.58 -0.85
N LEU A 181 3.90 16.77 -1.61
CA LEU A 181 4.09 15.35 -1.30
C LEU A 181 4.94 15.14 -0.03
N LEU A 182 5.92 16.02 0.23
CA LEU A 182 6.66 16.03 1.49
C LEU A 182 5.73 16.33 2.67
N LEU A 183 4.88 17.35 2.56
CA LEU A 183 3.88 17.68 3.59
C LEU A 183 2.89 16.53 3.81
N ASN A 184 2.47 15.85 2.73
CA ASN A 184 1.69 14.62 2.84
C ASN A 184 2.42 13.55 3.65
N GLY A 185 3.73 13.35 3.42
CA GLY A 185 4.58 12.43 4.17
C GLY A 185 4.72 12.80 5.66
N VAL A 186 4.78 14.10 5.99
CA VAL A 186 4.73 14.57 7.39
C VAL A 186 3.38 14.20 8.02
N GLY A 187 2.28 14.48 7.32
CA GLY A 187 0.94 14.07 7.75
C GLY A 187 0.85 12.56 7.99
N ALA A 188 1.33 11.75 7.04
CA ALA A 188 1.40 10.30 7.12
C ALA A 188 2.16 9.82 8.36
N THR A 189 3.31 10.41 8.65
CA THR A 189 4.14 10.07 9.83
C THR A 189 3.36 10.29 11.13
N ILE A 190 2.68 11.43 11.26
CA ILE A 190 1.81 11.72 12.42
C ILE A 190 0.67 10.69 12.47
N GLY A 191 0.08 10.39 11.31
CA GLY A 191 -0.99 9.40 11.13
C GLY A 191 -0.64 8.03 11.69
N VAL A 192 0.52 7.48 11.33
CA VAL A 192 0.98 6.16 11.85
C VAL A 192 1.02 6.13 13.37
N LEU A 193 1.55 7.19 14.01
CA LEU A 193 1.67 7.27 15.46
C LEU A 193 0.31 7.34 16.16
N VAL A 194 -0.63 8.10 15.59
CA VAL A 194 -2.00 8.22 16.12
C VAL A 194 -2.78 6.93 15.91
N GLY A 195 -2.67 6.33 14.72
CA GLY A 195 -3.33 5.07 14.35
C GLY A 195 -2.99 3.92 15.28
N GLY A 196 -1.72 3.77 15.65
CA GLY A 196 -1.28 2.76 16.62
C GLY A 196 -1.96 2.94 17.99
N LYS A 197 -1.96 4.16 18.54
CA LYS A 197 -2.61 4.44 19.83
C LYS A 197 -4.12 4.21 19.81
N LEU A 198 -4.79 4.55 18.70
CA LEU A 198 -6.23 4.33 18.54
C LEU A 198 -6.59 2.85 18.40
N ALA A 199 -5.71 2.04 17.80
CA ALA A 199 -5.86 0.59 17.71
C ALA A 199 -5.81 -0.07 19.09
N ASP A 200 -4.90 0.37 19.97
CA ASP A 200 -4.75 -0.15 21.33
C ASP A 200 -5.94 0.18 22.24
N TRP A 201 -6.64 1.29 21.97
CA TRP A 201 -7.77 1.72 22.82
C TRP A 201 -9.06 0.96 22.53
N LYS A 202 -9.65 1.16 21.35
CA LYS A 202 -10.92 0.56 20.93
C LYS A 202 -10.88 0.28 19.43
N LEU A 203 -10.29 -0.85 19.08
CA LEU A 203 -9.99 -1.22 17.69
C LEU A 203 -11.14 -0.97 16.71
N MET A 204 -12.31 -1.58 16.92
CA MET A 204 -13.42 -1.51 15.95
C MET A 204 -14.09 -0.13 15.86
N PRO A 205 -14.50 0.53 16.97
CA PRO A 205 -14.99 1.90 16.90
C PRO A 205 -14.00 2.87 16.26
N SER A 206 -12.72 2.79 16.63
CA SER A 206 -11.67 3.61 16.01
C SER A 206 -11.58 3.36 14.51
N LEU A 207 -11.56 2.09 14.09
CA LEU A 207 -11.47 1.71 12.67
C LEU A 207 -12.65 2.26 11.86
N ILE A 208 -13.88 2.11 12.36
CA ILE A 208 -15.08 2.62 11.70
C ILE A 208 -15.02 4.15 11.55
N VAL A 209 -14.66 4.87 12.62
CA VAL A 209 -14.55 6.33 12.59
C VAL A 209 -13.47 6.78 11.61
N MET A 210 -12.29 6.15 11.62
CA MET A 210 -11.22 6.51 10.69
C MET A 210 -11.59 6.24 9.23
N LEU A 211 -12.26 5.11 8.92
CA LEU A 211 -12.77 4.83 7.58
C LEU A 211 -13.84 5.84 7.14
N ALA A 212 -14.72 6.27 8.05
CA ALA A 212 -15.72 7.31 7.76
C ALA A 212 -15.07 8.68 7.52
N LEU A 213 -14.11 9.08 8.35
CA LEU A 213 -13.34 10.31 8.17
C LEU A 213 -12.56 10.30 6.86
N GLN A 214 -12.03 9.14 6.46
CA GLN A 214 -11.36 8.96 5.18
C GLN A 214 -12.31 9.15 3.98
N ALA A 215 -13.55 8.63 4.06
CA ALA A 215 -14.58 8.88 3.05
C ALA A 215 -14.89 10.38 2.93
N VAL A 216 -15.03 11.06 4.07
CA VAL A 216 -15.27 12.51 4.14
C VAL A 216 -14.08 13.27 3.56
N ALA A 217 -12.85 12.92 3.91
CA ALA A 217 -11.64 13.58 3.40
C ALA A 217 -11.53 13.47 1.88
N LEU A 218 -11.86 12.31 1.29
CA LEU A 218 -11.91 12.12 -0.15
C LEU A 218 -13.02 12.95 -0.82
N GLY A 219 -14.18 13.07 -0.18
CA GLY A 219 -15.25 13.98 -0.61
C GLY A 219 -14.82 15.45 -0.55
N VAL A 220 -14.13 15.86 0.51
CA VAL A 220 -13.56 17.20 0.64
C VAL A 220 -12.54 17.44 -0.48
N ILE A 221 -11.61 16.51 -0.72
CA ILE A 221 -10.64 16.58 -1.81
C ILE A 221 -11.34 16.82 -3.15
N HIS A 222 -12.41 16.08 -3.46
CA HIS A 222 -13.18 16.30 -4.68
C HIS A 222 -13.74 17.73 -4.79
N LEU A 223 -14.24 18.29 -3.68
CA LEU A 223 -14.80 19.64 -3.65
C LEU A 223 -13.71 20.71 -3.78
N VAL A 224 -12.59 20.52 -3.09
CA VAL A 224 -11.52 21.52 -2.99
C VAL A 224 -10.44 21.40 -4.07
N SER A 225 -10.45 20.33 -4.88
CA SER A 225 -9.42 20.08 -5.89
C SER A 225 -9.13 21.23 -6.86
N PRO A 226 -10.05 22.16 -7.19
CA PRO A 226 -9.72 23.31 -8.04
C PRO A 226 -8.99 24.45 -7.31
N TYR A 227 -8.86 24.38 -5.98
CA TYR A 227 -8.36 25.46 -5.14
C TYR A 227 -7.02 25.06 -4.49
N PRO A 228 -5.88 25.64 -4.92
CA PRO A 228 -4.53 25.27 -4.46
C PRO A 228 -4.37 25.14 -2.94
N VAL A 229 -4.67 26.20 -2.19
CA VAL A 229 -4.42 26.23 -0.74
C VAL A 229 -5.32 25.22 0.00
N PRO A 230 -6.65 25.20 -0.20
CA PRO A 230 -7.51 24.16 0.36
C PRO A 230 -7.09 22.73 0.00
N MET A 231 -6.66 22.50 -1.25
CA MET A 231 -6.22 21.17 -1.71
C MET A 231 -4.95 20.70 -0.97
N ILE A 232 -3.96 21.58 -0.80
CA ILE A 232 -2.73 21.25 -0.04
C ILE A 232 -3.09 20.83 1.38
N VAL A 233 -3.94 21.61 2.07
CA VAL A 233 -4.37 21.28 3.44
C VAL A 233 -5.11 19.94 3.47
N ALA A 234 -6.02 19.70 2.51
CA ALA A 234 -6.76 18.45 2.41
C ALA A 234 -5.84 17.24 2.18
N ILE A 235 -4.83 17.36 1.33
CA ILE A 235 -3.83 16.31 1.06
C ILE A 235 -3.04 15.96 2.33
N VAL A 236 -2.66 16.94 3.17
CA VAL A 236 -1.91 16.68 4.40
C VAL A 236 -2.77 15.92 5.41
N ILE A 237 -4.01 16.36 5.61
CA ILE A 237 -4.96 15.69 6.51
C ILE A 237 -5.26 14.28 6.02
N TRP A 238 -5.52 14.13 4.72
CA TRP A 238 -5.76 12.85 4.07
C TRP A 238 -4.55 11.92 4.15
N GLY A 239 -3.32 12.44 4.02
CA GLY A 239 -2.09 11.67 4.24
C GLY A 239 -2.01 11.10 5.66
N GLY A 240 -2.36 11.89 6.68
CA GLY A 240 -2.44 11.40 8.05
C GLY A 240 -3.49 10.32 8.24
N LEU A 241 -4.70 10.53 7.72
CA LEU A 241 -5.76 9.52 7.79
C LEU A 241 -5.39 8.22 7.05
N ASN A 242 -4.77 8.33 5.86
CA ASN A 242 -4.31 7.19 5.06
C ASN A 242 -3.45 6.23 5.87
N PHE A 243 -2.47 6.77 6.58
CA PHE A 243 -1.48 5.99 7.29
C PHE A 243 -1.88 5.66 8.74
N ALA A 244 -2.96 6.25 9.25
CA ALA A 244 -3.53 5.89 10.56
C ALA A 244 -4.32 4.56 10.55
N ILE A 245 -4.88 4.16 9.41
CA ILE A 245 -5.81 3.02 9.32
C ILE A 245 -5.08 1.67 9.15
N GLY A 246 -3.91 1.68 8.51
CA GLY A 246 -3.18 0.45 8.16
C GLY A 246 -2.86 -0.42 9.37
N ALA A 247 -2.31 0.17 10.44
CA ALA A 247 -1.97 -0.55 11.67
C ALA A 247 -3.20 -1.23 12.34
N PRO A 248 -4.33 -0.53 12.60
CA PRO A 248 -5.56 -1.15 13.06
C PRO A 248 -6.03 -2.35 12.23
N ILE A 249 -6.00 -2.26 10.89
CA ILE A 249 -6.38 -3.38 10.02
C ILE A 249 -5.42 -4.57 10.20
N GLN A 250 -4.11 -4.30 10.28
CA GLN A 250 -3.11 -5.34 10.53
C GLN A 250 -3.33 -6.00 11.90
N THR A 251 -3.53 -5.22 12.96
CA THR A 251 -3.83 -5.71 14.31
C THR A 251 -5.07 -6.59 14.31
N ARG A 252 -6.14 -6.17 13.63
CA ARG A 252 -7.38 -6.94 13.48
C ARG A 252 -7.14 -8.29 12.80
N ILE A 253 -6.40 -8.32 11.70
CA ILE A 253 -6.12 -9.56 10.97
C ILE A 253 -5.30 -10.50 11.85
N LEU A 254 -4.25 -10.01 12.49
CA LEU A 254 -3.40 -10.81 13.37
C LEU A 254 -4.20 -11.40 14.54
N ALA A 255 -5.12 -10.64 15.14
CA ALA A 255 -5.98 -11.14 16.21
C ALA A 255 -6.84 -12.34 15.76
N TRP A 256 -7.39 -12.29 14.55
CA TRP A 256 -8.25 -13.35 14.00
C TRP A 256 -7.50 -14.47 13.27
N THR A 257 -6.18 -14.38 13.18
CA THR A 257 -5.31 -15.35 12.52
C THR A 257 -4.17 -15.84 13.42
N ALA A 258 -4.25 -15.58 14.73
CA ALA A 258 -3.21 -15.90 15.71
C ALA A 258 -2.83 -17.40 15.76
N ASP A 259 -3.78 -18.29 15.44
CA ASP A 259 -3.58 -19.74 15.36
C ASP A 259 -3.10 -20.25 13.99
N ALA A 260 -2.86 -19.34 13.04
CA ALA A 260 -2.36 -19.58 11.68
C ALA A 260 -1.34 -18.50 11.24
N SER A 261 -0.26 -18.36 12.00
CA SER A 261 0.72 -17.27 11.86
C SER A 261 1.39 -17.16 10.48
N ASN A 262 1.57 -18.26 9.72
CA ASN A 262 2.20 -18.18 8.41
C ASN A 262 1.26 -17.65 7.33
N LEU A 263 -0.02 -18.03 7.39
CA LEU A 263 -1.03 -17.52 6.47
C LEU A 263 -1.30 -16.03 6.72
N ALA A 264 -1.35 -15.62 7.99
CA ALA A 264 -1.51 -14.22 8.39
C ALA A 264 -0.43 -13.30 7.80
N SER A 265 0.83 -13.72 7.90
CA SER A 265 1.98 -12.94 7.45
C SER A 265 2.09 -12.84 5.93
N ALA A 266 1.49 -13.78 5.18
CA ALA A 266 1.39 -13.71 3.72
C ALA A 266 0.16 -12.91 3.27
N LEU A 267 -1.01 -13.10 3.90
CA LEU A 267 -2.27 -12.47 3.49
C LEU A 267 -2.24 -10.95 3.59
N ILE A 268 -1.59 -10.40 4.62
CA ILE A 268 -1.52 -8.95 4.83
C ILE A 268 -0.80 -8.27 3.65
N PRO A 269 0.51 -8.48 3.42
CA PRO A 269 1.23 -7.78 2.36
C PRO A 269 0.65 -8.08 0.98
N SER A 270 0.24 -9.32 0.70
CA SER A 270 -0.37 -9.67 -0.59
C SER A 270 -1.73 -8.98 -0.78
N GLY A 271 -2.59 -8.93 0.24
CA GLY A 271 -3.89 -8.26 0.16
C GLY A 271 -3.77 -6.75 -0.05
N PHE A 272 -2.83 -6.10 0.67
CA PHE A 272 -2.54 -4.67 0.49
C PHE A 272 -2.14 -4.40 -0.96
N ASN A 273 -1.20 -5.18 -1.48
CA ASN A 273 -0.68 -4.99 -2.84
C ASN A 273 -1.68 -5.35 -3.95
N VAL A 274 -2.50 -6.39 -3.77
CA VAL A 274 -3.62 -6.67 -4.69
C VAL A 274 -4.58 -5.48 -4.73
N GLY A 275 -4.85 -4.86 -3.58
CA GLY A 275 -5.65 -3.64 -3.52
C GLY A 275 -5.02 -2.47 -4.25
N ILE A 276 -3.71 -2.22 -4.08
CA ILE A 276 -2.98 -1.18 -4.81
C ILE A 276 -3.07 -1.42 -6.31
N ALA A 277 -2.89 -2.67 -6.75
CA ALA A 277 -2.97 -3.03 -8.16
C ALA A 277 -4.35 -2.75 -8.76
N LEU A 278 -5.40 -3.16 -8.06
CA LEU A 278 -6.78 -2.89 -8.47
C LEU A 278 -7.09 -1.40 -8.45
N ALA A 279 -6.57 -0.65 -7.48
CA ALA A 279 -6.78 0.80 -7.35
C ALA A 279 -6.19 1.58 -8.52
N ALA A 280 -4.92 1.33 -8.84
CA ALA A 280 -4.23 1.98 -9.96
C ALA A 280 -4.89 1.59 -11.30
N SER A 281 -5.26 0.32 -11.48
CA SER A 281 -6.00 -0.12 -12.67
C SER A 281 -7.40 0.48 -12.77
N LEU A 282 -8.11 0.66 -11.65
CA LEU A 282 -9.41 1.33 -11.61
C LEU A 282 -9.27 2.80 -12.02
N GLY A 283 -8.26 3.50 -11.49
CA GLY A 283 -7.99 4.88 -11.89
C GLY A 283 -7.66 4.99 -13.38
N ALA A 284 -6.82 4.09 -13.92
CA ALA A 284 -6.52 4.01 -15.35
C ALA A 284 -7.79 3.80 -16.18
N ALA A 285 -8.64 2.86 -15.77
CA ALA A 285 -9.89 2.54 -16.46
C ALA A 285 -10.86 3.73 -16.46
N MET A 286 -11.00 4.43 -15.33
CA MET A 286 -11.82 5.65 -15.24
C MET A 286 -11.31 6.74 -16.18
N LEU A 287 -10.00 7.02 -16.19
CA LEU A 287 -9.42 8.04 -17.05
C LEU A 287 -9.54 7.68 -18.54
N ASN A 288 -9.31 6.41 -18.90
CA ASN A 288 -9.48 5.92 -20.27
C ASN A 288 -10.95 5.94 -20.73
N ALA A 289 -11.91 5.82 -19.82
CA ALA A 289 -13.33 5.97 -20.09
C ALA A 289 -13.77 7.44 -20.24
N GLY A 290 -12.85 8.40 -20.14
CA GLY A 290 -13.10 9.82 -20.32
C GLY A 290 -13.48 10.58 -19.05
N TYR A 291 -13.46 9.93 -17.88
CA TYR A 291 -13.61 10.66 -16.62
C TYR A 291 -12.34 11.48 -16.33
N GLY A 292 -12.47 12.71 -15.84
CA GLY A 292 -11.32 13.51 -15.42
C GLY A 292 -10.76 13.10 -14.04
N TYR A 293 -9.55 13.53 -13.72
CA TYR A 293 -8.87 13.22 -12.44
C TYR A 293 -9.72 13.57 -11.21
N ARG A 294 -10.51 14.64 -11.28
CA ARG A 294 -11.41 15.07 -10.20
C ARG A 294 -12.44 14.01 -9.76
N SER A 295 -12.71 13.01 -10.58
CA SER A 295 -13.61 11.90 -10.25
C SER A 295 -12.95 10.80 -9.39
N LEU A 296 -11.63 10.67 -9.41
CA LEU A 296 -10.90 9.61 -8.69
C LEU A 296 -11.14 9.60 -7.17
N PRO A 297 -11.21 10.75 -6.47
CA PRO A 297 -11.51 10.77 -5.03
C PRO A 297 -12.91 10.23 -4.74
N LEU A 298 -13.88 10.38 -5.66
CA LEU A 298 -15.24 9.88 -5.46
C LEU A 298 -15.29 8.35 -5.50
N ALA A 299 -14.54 7.72 -6.41
CA ALA A 299 -14.40 6.27 -6.42
C ALA A 299 -13.80 5.77 -5.11
N GLY A 300 -12.80 6.47 -4.59
CA GLY A 300 -12.22 6.14 -3.30
C GLY A 300 -13.18 6.36 -2.13
N ALA A 301 -13.96 7.45 -2.13
CA ALA A 301 -14.97 7.71 -1.12
C ALA A 301 -16.04 6.61 -1.10
N LEU A 302 -16.49 6.15 -2.27
CA LEU A 302 -17.41 5.01 -2.38
C LEU A 302 -16.81 3.73 -1.79
N ALA A 303 -15.54 3.43 -2.10
CA ALA A 303 -14.84 2.29 -1.49
C ALA A 303 -14.80 2.41 0.05
N MET A 304 -14.57 3.61 0.58
CA MET A 304 -14.57 3.84 2.02
C MET A 304 -15.94 3.67 2.65
N LEU A 305 -17.02 4.10 1.98
CA LEU A 305 -18.39 3.86 2.45
C LEU A 305 -18.71 2.36 2.52
N VAL A 306 -18.29 1.59 1.51
CA VAL A 306 -18.39 0.12 1.55
C VAL A 306 -17.60 -0.44 2.73
N ALA A 307 -16.37 0.04 2.96
CA ALA A 307 -15.57 -0.37 4.11
C ALA A 307 -16.26 -0.06 5.45
N VAL A 308 -16.87 1.12 5.60
CA VAL A 308 -17.62 1.50 6.81
C VAL A 308 -18.79 0.54 7.04
N VAL A 309 -19.60 0.27 6.03
CA VAL A 309 -20.74 -0.66 6.12
C VAL A 309 -20.27 -2.07 6.53
N VAL A 310 -19.21 -2.56 5.90
CA VAL A 310 -18.62 -3.87 6.23
C VAL A 310 -18.07 -3.89 7.66
N ALA A 311 -17.40 -2.83 8.11
CA ALA A 311 -16.84 -2.74 9.45
C ALA A 311 -17.95 -2.73 10.52
N ILE A 312 -19.01 -1.96 10.32
CA ILE A 312 -20.18 -1.91 11.22
C ILE A 312 -20.87 -3.29 11.27
N GLY A 313 -21.15 -3.88 10.10
CA GLY A 313 -21.75 -5.21 10.02
C GLY A 313 -20.89 -6.29 10.68
N SER A 314 -19.56 -6.21 10.51
CA SER A 314 -18.63 -7.12 11.17
C SER A 314 -18.61 -6.95 12.68
N GLN A 315 -18.64 -5.71 13.19
CA GLN A 315 -18.66 -5.46 14.64
C GLN A 315 -19.95 -5.98 15.29
N ALA A 316 -21.10 -5.76 14.64
CA ALA A 316 -22.39 -6.23 15.14
C ALA A 316 -22.47 -7.75 15.24
N TRP A 317 -21.76 -8.46 14.35
CA TRP A 317 -21.65 -9.92 14.37
C TRP A 317 -20.70 -10.42 15.46
N GLU A 318 -19.63 -9.69 15.76
CA GLU A 318 -18.66 -10.06 16.81
C GLU A 318 -19.24 -9.95 18.23
N TRP A 319 -20.32 -9.20 18.41
CA TRP A 319 -21.01 -9.05 19.69
C TRP A 319 -22.11 -10.11 19.91
N ARG A 320 -22.26 -11.05 18.99
CA ARG A 320 -23.14 -12.22 19.10
C ARG A 320 -22.33 -13.47 19.44
#